data_AF-A0A3A0GHD8-F1
#
_entry.id   AF-A0A3A0GHD8-F1
#
_cell.length_a   1.000
_cell.length_b   1.000
_cell.length_c   1.000
_cell.angle_alpha   90.00
_cell.angle_beta   90.00
_cell.angle_gamma   90.00
#
_symmetry.space_group_name_H-M   'P 1'
#
loop_
_entity.id
_entity.type
_entity.pdbx_description
1 polymer ?
#
loop_
_entity_poly.entity_id
_entity_poly.type
_entity_poly.pdbx_seq_one_letter_code
_entity_poly.pdbx_strand_id
1 'polypeptide(L)'
;MRRQRQGRPSPGFFVPLGGGAVTRHTLPGLVDVHVHLRVPGGEHKETVASGTAAALAGGVTALLAMPNTAPPITDGAALADARRRHAGALCDVGIFLGATDANAAAAAEAAGGACGLKIYVDETYGPLRIETLPALAAHFAAWPRGKPIVLHAEQVAVATAIGLGATYGQHVHIAHVSRAEEIALIADAKAAGLAVTCEVAPHHLFLTADDLPALGSFGLMRPPLARPADRDALWAHLDAVDCIATDHAPHTREEKLGDRPPPGVPGLETTLPLMLTAVHDGRLTLDRLVALTSTTPARLFGVPTPDESRVEVEIGPAWVLPERGYHTRADWSPFAGMTVRGRVRTTTLRGAEVFRDGEVRTAEPRGRVLFGGAAG
;
A
#
# COMPACT_ATOMS: atom_id res chain seq x y z
N MET A 1 -42.24 -9.43 -30.99
CA MET A 1 -41.72 -9.24 -29.62
C MET A 1 -40.25 -9.64 -29.56
N ARG A 2 -39.32 -8.69 -29.72
CA ARG A 2 -37.89 -8.89 -29.48
C ARG A 2 -37.47 -7.89 -28.40
N ARG A 3 -37.16 -8.38 -27.20
CA ARG A 3 -36.62 -7.57 -26.11
C ARG A 3 -35.20 -7.12 -26.50
N GLN A 4 -35.00 -5.81 -26.63
CA GLN A 4 -33.68 -5.21 -26.71
C GLN A 4 -32.93 -5.52 -25.40
N ARG A 5 -31.75 -6.13 -25.53
CA ARG A 5 -30.77 -6.19 -24.46
C ARG A 5 -30.19 -4.77 -24.30
N GLN A 6 -30.51 -4.11 -23.19
CA GLN A 6 -29.76 -2.93 -22.76
C GLN A 6 -28.34 -3.38 -22.44
N GLY A 7 -27.37 -2.90 -23.23
CA GLY A 7 -25.96 -3.09 -22.97
C GLY A 7 -25.56 -2.37 -21.68
N ARG A 8 -24.78 -3.03 -20.82
CA ARG A 8 -24.05 -2.36 -19.73
C ARG A 8 -23.09 -1.33 -20.35
N PRO A 9 -22.90 -0.15 -19.75
CA PRO A 9 -21.83 0.75 -20.15
C PRO A 9 -20.47 0.10 -19.89
N SER A 10 -19.53 0.24 -20.83
CA SER A 10 -18.14 -0.16 -20.67
C SER A 10 -17.49 0.66 -19.53
N PRO A 11 -16.70 0.05 -18.63
CA PRO A 11 -15.92 0.83 -17.67
C PRO A 11 -14.86 1.66 -18.41
N GLY A 12 -14.74 2.96 -18.09
CA GLY A 12 -13.59 3.77 -18.49
C GLY A 12 -13.73 4.68 -19.72
N PHE A 13 -14.85 5.39 -19.92
CA PHE A 13 -14.87 6.46 -20.93
C PHE A 13 -14.11 7.71 -20.45
N PHE A 14 -12.90 7.86 -20.98
CA PHE A 14 -12.01 9.00 -20.81
C PHE A 14 -12.54 10.24 -21.56
N VAL A 15 -12.52 11.41 -20.91
CA VAL A 15 -12.70 12.70 -21.59
C VAL A 15 -11.37 13.48 -21.47
N PRO A 16 -10.52 13.48 -22.51
CA PRO A 16 -9.30 14.27 -22.49
C PRO A 16 -9.62 15.77 -22.47
N LEU A 17 -9.05 16.50 -21.50
CA LEU A 17 -9.14 17.96 -21.44
C LEU A 17 -8.04 18.59 -22.29
N GLY A 18 -8.12 18.45 -23.62
CA GLY A 18 -7.27 19.15 -24.59
C GLY A 18 -6.16 18.32 -25.28
N GLY A 19 -5.50 18.92 -26.28
CA GLY A 19 -4.41 18.33 -27.06
C GLY A 19 -3.04 18.79 -26.56
N GLY A 20 -2.29 17.89 -25.91
CA GLY A 20 -0.93 18.11 -25.42
C GLY A 20 -0.01 16.95 -25.80
N ALA A 21 1.30 17.17 -25.76
CA ALA A 21 2.29 16.12 -26.02
C ALA A 21 2.16 14.99 -24.99
N VAL A 22 2.22 13.75 -25.45
CA VAL A 22 2.23 12.55 -24.61
C VAL A 22 3.65 12.00 -24.57
N THR A 23 4.20 11.83 -23.37
CA THR A 23 5.46 11.12 -23.17
C THR A 23 5.17 9.72 -22.62
N ARG A 24 5.90 8.74 -23.14
CA ARG A 24 5.83 7.34 -22.69
C ARG A 24 7.10 6.98 -21.95
N HIS A 25 6.92 6.29 -20.83
CA HIS A 25 8.03 5.80 -20.01
C HIS A 25 7.81 4.34 -19.67
N THR A 26 8.91 3.60 -19.54
CA THR A 26 8.90 2.22 -19.05
C THR A 26 9.57 2.20 -17.69
N LEU A 27 8.82 1.78 -16.67
CA LEU A 27 9.28 1.65 -15.29
C LEU A 27 9.50 0.16 -14.97
N PRO A 28 10.37 -0.18 -13.99
CA PRO A 28 10.32 -1.51 -13.40
C PRO A 28 8.94 -1.75 -12.76
N GLY A 29 8.58 -3.02 -12.57
CA GLY A 29 7.40 -3.40 -11.80
C GLY A 29 7.39 -2.75 -10.41
N LEU A 30 6.27 -2.12 -10.03
CA LEU A 30 6.16 -1.49 -8.71
C LEU A 30 5.99 -2.56 -7.62
N VAL A 31 6.41 -2.20 -6.41
CA VAL A 31 6.27 -2.99 -5.18
C VAL A 31 5.53 -2.15 -4.15
N ASP A 32 4.33 -2.58 -3.76
CA ASP A 32 3.54 -1.92 -2.72
C ASP A 32 3.65 -2.66 -1.39
N VAL A 33 4.27 -2.03 -0.39
CA VAL A 33 4.61 -2.68 0.88
C VAL A 33 3.51 -2.60 1.93
N HIS A 34 2.36 -1.99 1.62
CA HIS A 34 1.26 -1.83 2.58
C HIS A 34 -0.11 -1.98 1.91
N VAL A 35 -0.66 -3.19 1.94
CA VAL A 35 -1.97 -3.49 1.34
C VAL A 35 -2.82 -4.34 2.28
N HIS A 36 -4.11 -4.04 2.39
CA HIS A 36 -5.09 -4.87 3.10
C HIS A 36 -5.97 -5.63 2.10
N LEU A 37 -5.59 -6.87 1.75
CA LEU A 37 -6.37 -7.72 0.84
C LEU A 37 -7.64 -8.33 1.44
N ARG A 38 -7.84 -8.16 2.76
CA ARG A 38 -9.03 -8.61 3.51
C ARG A 38 -9.27 -10.13 3.54
N VAL A 39 -8.33 -10.94 3.08
CA VAL A 39 -8.43 -12.40 3.07
C VAL A 39 -7.49 -13.00 4.11
N PRO A 40 -7.97 -13.85 5.04
CA PRO A 40 -9.35 -14.35 5.17
C PRO A 40 -10.36 -13.40 5.84
N GLY A 41 -11.65 -13.61 5.55
CA GLY A 41 -12.79 -13.18 6.38
C GLY A 41 -13.43 -11.84 6.05
N GLY A 42 -12.83 -11.04 5.15
CA GLY A 42 -13.35 -9.77 4.67
C GLY A 42 -13.58 -9.74 3.16
N GLU A 43 -13.80 -10.90 2.53
CA GLU A 43 -13.90 -11.09 1.08
C GLU A 43 -15.00 -10.25 0.40
N HIS A 44 -16.00 -9.80 1.15
CA HIS A 44 -17.02 -8.88 0.64
C HIS A 44 -16.46 -7.50 0.35
N LYS A 45 -15.42 -7.07 1.09
CA LYS A 45 -14.70 -5.79 0.92
C LYS A 45 -13.64 -5.87 -0.16
N GLU A 46 -12.89 -6.97 -0.20
CA GLU A 46 -11.86 -7.25 -1.20
C GLU A 46 -11.49 -8.74 -1.21
N THR A 47 -11.23 -9.31 -2.39
CA THR A 47 -10.68 -10.67 -2.52
C THR A 47 -9.23 -10.61 -3.01
N VAL A 48 -8.48 -11.71 -2.85
CA VAL A 48 -7.12 -11.80 -3.44
C VAL A 48 -7.14 -11.47 -4.93
N ALA A 49 -8.10 -12.01 -5.69
CA ALA A 49 -8.19 -11.77 -7.14
C ALA A 49 -8.49 -10.31 -7.48
N SER A 50 -9.41 -9.65 -6.76
CA SER A 50 -9.79 -8.27 -7.03
C SER A 50 -8.74 -7.27 -6.56
N GLY A 51 -8.17 -7.45 -5.37
CA GLY A 51 -7.06 -6.61 -4.90
C GLY A 51 -5.80 -6.77 -5.76
N THR A 52 -5.48 -7.97 -6.24
CA THR A 52 -4.34 -8.15 -7.15
C THR A 52 -4.64 -7.70 -8.58
N ALA A 53 -5.89 -7.72 -9.03
CA ALA A 53 -6.30 -7.05 -10.26
C ALA A 53 -6.13 -5.53 -10.17
N ALA A 54 -6.54 -4.92 -9.06
CA ALA A 54 -6.33 -3.51 -8.76
C ALA A 54 -4.84 -3.15 -8.71
N ALA A 55 -4.02 -4.01 -8.10
CA ALA A 55 -2.57 -3.85 -8.09
C ALA A 55 -2.00 -3.80 -9.51
N LEU A 56 -2.31 -4.79 -10.36
CA LEU A 56 -1.84 -4.83 -11.75
C LEU A 56 -2.30 -3.62 -12.57
N ALA A 57 -3.54 -3.16 -12.37
CA ALA A 57 -4.07 -1.96 -13.01
C ALA A 57 -3.35 -0.68 -12.55
N GLY A 58 -2.86 -0.65 -11.31
CA GLY A 58 -2.02 0.40 -10.74
C GLY A 58 -0.52 0.30 -11.10
N GLY A 59 -0.11 -0.71 -11.87
CA GLY A 59 1.30 -0.97 -12.20
C GLY A 59 2.07 -1.74 -11.11
N VAL A 60 1.41 -2.19 -10.05
CA VAL A 60 2.01 -2.97 -8.95
C VAL A 60 2.13 -4.44 -9.37
N THR A 61 3.36 -4.95 -9.34
CA THR A 61 3.70 -6.33 -9.73
C THR A 61 3.97 -7.25 -8.54
N ALA A 62 4.24 -6.67 -7.38
CA ALA A 62 4.30 -7.37 -6.11
C ALA A 62 3.71 -6.49 -4.99
N LEU A 63 3.02 -7.09 -4.03
CA LEU A 63 2.48 -6.40 -2.87
C LEU A 63 2.72 -7.15 -1.56
N LEU A 64 2.67 -6.45 -0.43
CA LEU A 64 2.76 -7.04 0.90
C LEU A 64 1.45 -6.84 1.67
N ALA A 65 0.79 -7.97 1.98
CA ALA A 65 -0.51 -8.01 2.61
C ALA A 65 -0.41 -7.94 4.14
N MET A 66 -1.14 -7.01 4.74
CA MET A 66 -1.20 -6.77 6.19
C MET A 66 -2.01 -7.84 6.94
N PRO A 67 -1.70 -8.10 8.23
CA PRO A 67 -2.18 -9.28 8.96
C PRO A 67 -3.50 -9.09 9.70
N ASN A 68 -4.13 -7.91 9.65
CA ASN A 68 -5.38 -7.59 10.36
C ASN A 68 -6.61 -8.13 9.60
N THR A 69 -6.56 -9.40 9.24
CA THR A 69 -7.65 -10.17 8.64
C THR A 69 -8.57 -10.76 9.71
N ALA A 70 -9.56 -11.57 9.32
CA ALA A 70 -10.45 -12.28 10.25
C ALA A 70 -10.45 -13.80 9.95
N PRO A 71 -9.79 -14.63 10.78
CA PRO A 71 -8.95 -14.26 11.93
C PRO A 71 -7.68 -13.51 11.49
N PRO A 72 -7.04 -12.76 12.40
CA PRO A 72 -5.77 -12.10 12.12
C PRO A 72 -4.63 -13.12 11.99
N ILE A 73 -3.57 -12.74 11.27
CA ILE A 73 -2.42 -13.61 10.96
C ILE A 73 -1.35 -13.44 12.03
N THR A 74 -1.48 -14.13 13.17
CA THR A 74 -0.66 -13.90 14.36
C THR A 74 0.24 -15.08 14.76
N ASP A 75 0.19 -16.19 14.02
CA ASP A 75 1.02 -17.37 14.28
C ASP A 75 1.33 -18.12 12.97
N GLY A 76 2.16 -19.17 13.07
CA GLY A 76 2.58 -19.96 11.92
C GLY A 76 1.43 -20.71 11.21
N ALA A 77 0.39 -21.13 11.93
CA ALA A 77 -0.74 -21.83 11.35
C ALA A 77 -1.64 -20.88 10.54
N ALA A 78 -1.95 -19.71 11.11
CA ALA A 78 -2.67 -18.64 10.43
C ALA A 78 -1.89 -18.13 9.21
N LEU A 79 -0.56 -17.99 9.32
CA LEU A 79 0.29 -17.62 8.20
C LEU A 79 0.27 -18.68 7.10
N ALA A 80 0.39 -19.96 7.44
CA ALA A 80 0.30 -21.05 6.46
C ALA A 80 -1.06 -21.08 5.75
N ASP A 81 -2.16 -20.83 6.47
CA ASP A 81 -3.50 -20.73 5.87
C ASP A 81 -3.63 -19.52 4.93
N ALA A 82 -3.20 -18.34 5.38
CA ALA A 82 -3.20 -17.15 4.55
C ALA A 82 -2.41 -17.38 3.26
N ARG A 83 -1.21 -17.98 3.34
CA ARG A 83 -0.40 -18.32 2.16
C ARG A 83 -1.14 -19.22 1.17
N ARG A 84 -1.84 -20.26 1.65
CA ARG A 84 -2.66 -21.12 0.77
C ARG A 84 -3.77 -20.34 0.06
N ARG A 85 -4.45 -19.44 0.78
CA ARG A 85 -5.54 -18.62 0.22
C ARG A 85 -5.06 -17.60 -0.82
N HIS A 86 -3.80 -17.17 -0.72
CA HIS A 86 -3.19 -16.23 -1.67
C HIS A 86 -2.50 -16.90 -2.87
N ALA A 87 -2.49 -18.24 -2.95
CA ALA A 87 -1.87 -18.96 -4.08
C ALA A 87 -2.52 -18.66 -5.44
N GLY A 88 -3.74 -18.10 -5.46
CA GLY A 88 -4.45 -17.67 -6.67
C GLY A 88 -4.26 -16.19 -7.04
N ALA A 89 -3.27 -15.50 -6.46
CA ALA A 89 -2.98 -14.10 -6.74
C ALA A 89 -2.59 -13.84 -8.21
N LEU A 90 -2.96 -12.68 -8.75
CA LEU A 90 -2.59 -12.27 -10.11
C LEU A 90 -1.19 -11.64 -10.19
N CYS A 91 -0.73 -11.03 -9.08
CA CYS A 91 0.62 -10.50 -8.90
C CYS A 91 1.30 -11.15 -7.68
N ASP A 92 2.60 -10.91 -7.46
CA ASP A 92 3.29 -11.55 -6.34
C ASP A 92 2.83 -10.98 -4.98
N VAL A 93 2.71 -11.84 -3.96
CA VAL A 93 2.17 -11.44 -2.65
C VAL A 93 3.07 -11.94 -1.53
N GLY A 94 3.62 -11.01 -0.73
CA GLY A 94 4.15 -11.31 0.60
C GLY A 94 3.08 -11.12 1.67
N ILE A 95 3.20 -11.81 2.80
CA ILE A 95 2.23 -11.74 3.90
C ILE A 95 2.95 -11.41 5.20
N PHE A 96 2.49 -10.37 5.89
CA PHE A 96 3.00 -9.99 7.21
C PHE A 96 2.49 -10.94 8.30
N LEU A 97 3.27 -11.10 9.37
CA LEU A 97 2.77 -11.56 10.67
C LEU A 97 2.36 -10.35 11.50
N GLY A 98 1.27 -10.49 12.26
CA GLY A 98 0.79 -9.50 13.20
C GLY A 98 1.31 -9.75 14.61
N ALA A 99 1.84 -8.71 15.25
CA ALA A 99 2.15 -8.74 16.67
C ALA A 99 0.86 -8.64 17.52
N THR A 100 0.86 -9.34 18.65
CA THR A 100 -0.09 -9.21 19.75
C THR A 100 0.67 -9.14 21.07
N ASP A 101 -0.01 -8.84 22.17
CA ASP A 101 0.63 -8.75 23.48
C ASP A 101 1.28 -10.06 23.96
N ALA A 102 0.89 -11.20 23.38
CA ALA A 102 1.25 -12.52 23.89
C ALA A 102 2.02 -13.41 22.90
N ASN A 103 2.27 -12.97 21.66
CA ASN A 103 2.79 -13.87 20.61
C ASN A 103 4.24 -13.63 20.18
N ALA A 104 5.05 -12.87 20.91
CA ALA A 104 6.43 -12.54 20.49
C ALA A 104 7.28 -13.78 20.11
N ALA A 105 7.24 -14.84 20.92
CA ALA A 105 7.96 -16.09 20.62
C ALA A 105 7.39 -16.80 19.38
N ALA A 106 6.06 -17.00 19.33
CA ALA A 106 5.40 -17.67 18.21
C ALA A 106 5.57 -16.91 16.87
N ALA A 107 5.56 -15.57 16.91
CA ALA A 107 5.83 -14.72 15.76
C ALA A 107 7.27 -14.92 15.27
N ALA A 108 8.24 -14.91 16.19
CA ALA A 108 9.65 -15.14 15.84
C ALA A 108 9.89 -16.52 15.21
N GLU A 109 9.25 -17.58 15.73
CA GLU A 109 9.32 -18.93 15.14
C GLU A 109 8.76 -18.98 13.72
N ALA A 110 7.67 -18.25 13.45
CA ALA A 110 7.02 -18.20 12.15
C ALA A 110 7.67 -17.21 11.16
N ALA A 111 8.67 -16.44 11.60
CA ALA A 111 9.25 -15.33 10.83
C ALA A 111 9.75 -15.72 9.43
N GLY A 112 10.24 -16.94 9.25
CA GLY A 112 10.74 -17.45 7.96
C GLY A 112 9.71 -17.41 6.82
N GLY A 113 8.42 -17.59 7.15
CA GLY A 113 7.32 -17.61 6.18
C GLY A 113 6.71 -16.25 5.85
N ALA A 114 7.05 -15.20 6.61
CA ALA A 114 6.48 -13.87 6.50
C ALA A 114 7.44 -12.88 5.81
N CYS A 115 6.88 -11.84 5.20
CA CYS A 115 7.66 -10.72 4.64
C CYS A 115 8.19 -9.78 5.74
N GLY A 116 7.58 -9.78 6.91
CA GLY A 116 7.96 -8.98 8.06
C GLY A 116 7.00 -9.14 9.23
N LEU A 117 7.27 -8.43 10.32
CA LEU A 117 6.36 -8.27 11.45
C LEU A 117 5.67 -6.90 11.35
N LYS A 118 4.34 -6.87 11.41
CA LYS A 118 3.55 -5.65 11.53
C LYS A 118 3.10 -5.49 12.98
N ILE A 119 3.42 -4.34 13.57
CA ILE A 119 3.03 -3.94 14.92
C ILE A 119 2.09 -2.75 14.83
N TYR A 120 0.96 -2.80 15.55
CA TYR A 120 0.06 -1.66 15.69
C TYR A 120 0.21 -1.09 17.10
N VAL A 121 0.80 0.10 17.21
CA VAL A 121 1.03 0.77 18.50
C VAL A 121 -0.16 1.67 18.86
N ASP A 122 -0.70 2.37 17.87
CA ASP A 122 -1.82 3.29 18.04
C ASP A 122 -3.18 2.66 17.66
N GLU A 123 -4.25 3.47 17.78
CA GLU A 123 -5.61 3.08 17.40
C GLU A 123 -5.66 2.63 15.94
N THR A 124 -6.08 1.38 15.72
CA THR A 124 -6.16 0.77 14.39
C THR A 124 -7.51 0.10 14.19
N TYR A 125 -7.84 -0.20 12.93
CA TYR A 125 -8.95 -1.10 12.63
C TYR A 125 -8.50 -2.56 12.82
N GLY A 126 -9.09 -3.21 13.82
CA GLY A 126 -8.88 -4.64 14.12
C GLY A 126 -8.32 -4.88 15.53
N PRO A 127 -8.04 -6.15 15.89
CA PRO A 127 -7.76 -6.56 17.27
C PRO A 127 -6.26 -6.53 17.64
N LEU A 128 -5.39 -5.94 16.83
CA LEU A 128 -3.93 -6.16 16.91
C LEU A 128 -3.14 -5.04 17.62
N ARG A 129 -3.84 -4.13 18.31
CA ARG A 129 -3.15 -3.06 19.04
C ARG A 129 -2.35 -3.65 20.21
N ILE A 130 -1.07 -3.30 20.28
CA ILE A 130 -0.22 -3.59 21.44
C ILE A 130 -0.54 -2.60 22.55
N GLU A 131 -0.82 -3.09 23.75
CA GLU A 131 -1.27 -2.22 24.86
C GLU A 131 -0.15 -1.82 25.81
N THR A 132 0.97 -2.56 25.81
CA THR A 132 2.01 -2.40 26.83
C THR A 132 3.42 -2.34 26.24
N LEU A 133 4.27 -1.49 26.84
CA LEU A 133 5.69 -1.38 26.47
C LEU A 133 6.45 -2.71 26.64
N PRO A 134 6.26 -3.52 27.70
CA PRO A 134 6.91 -4.82 27.82
C PRO A 134 6.56 -5.78 26.68
N ALA A 135 5.30 -5.81 26.24
CA ALA A 135 4.89 -6.62 25.09
C ALA A 135 5.55 -6.13 23.80
N LEU A 136 5.55 -4.82 23.57
CA LEU A 136 6.24 -4.21 22.43
C LEU A 136 7.73 -4.57 22.42
N ALA A 137 8.42 -4.39 23.55
CA ALA A 137 9.83 -4.71 23.71
C ALA A 137 10.15 -6.20 23.51
N ALA A 138 9.24 -7.10 23.92
CA ALA A 138 9.40 -8.53 23.71
C ALA A 138 9.47 -8.90 22.22
N HIS A 139 8.69 -8.23 21.37
CA HIS A 139 8.76 -8.40 19.91
C HIS A 139 10.12 -7.98 19.34
N PHE A 140 10.63 -6.83 19.76
CA PHE A 140 11.95 -6.34 19.30
C PHE A 140 13.09 -7.27 19.74
N ALA A 141 12.97 -7.86 20.93
CA ALA A 141 13.94 -8.80 21.46
C ALA A 141 13.89 -10.17 20.75
N ALA A 142 12.70 -10.67 20.44
CA ALA A 142 12.50 -12.01 19.89
C ALA A 142 12.60 -12.07 18.36
N TRP A 143 12.16 -11.03 17.65
CA TRP A 143 12.08 -11.04 16.19
C TRP A 143 13.47 -11.13 15.54
N PRO A 144 13.68 -12.00 14.52
CA PRO A 144 15.01 -12.18 13.92
C PRO A 144 15.58 -10.89 13.33
N ARG A 145 16.84 -10.60 13.64
CA ARG A 145 17.55 -9.44 13.08
C ARG A 145 17.61 -9.51 11.56
N GLY A 146 17.47 -8.35 10.92
CA GLY A 146 17.48 -8.21 9.46
C GLY A 146 16.16 -8.57 8.78
N LYS A 147 15.16 -9.10 9.50
CA LYS A 147 13.77 -9.20 9.01
C LYS A 147 13.02 -7.90 9.30
N PRO A 148 12.24 -7.35 8.35
CA PRO A 148 11.52 -6.09 8.56
C PRO A 148 10.59 -6.10 9.77
N ILE A 149 10.62 -5.01 10.55
CA ILE A 149 9.61 -4.66 11.55
C ILE A 149 8.93 -3.37 11.08
N VAL A 150 7.64 -3.45 10.77
CA VAL A 150 6.83 -2.32 10.31
C VAL A 150 5.88 -1.90 11.43
N LEU A 151 5.84 -0.62 11.76
CA LEU A 151 4.99 -0.09 12.83
C LEU A 151 3.96 0.88 12.28
N HIS A 152 2.68 0.62 12.58
CA HIS A 152 1.68 1.68 12.61
C HIS A 152 1.89 2.45 13.92
N ALA A 153 2.52 3.62 13.79
CA ALA A 153 2.92 4.47 14.90
C ALA A 153 2.64 5.94 14.53
N GLU A 154 1.93 6.65 15.39
CA GLU A 154 1.57 8.05 15.25
C GLU A 154 2.25 8.87 16.37
N GLN A 155 2.76 10.05 16.02
CA GLN A 155 3.32 11.02 16.98
C GLN A 155 4.37 10.40 17.93
N VAL A 156 4.09 10.35 19.25
CA VAL A 156 5.01 9.83 20.30
C VAL A 156 5.38 8.37 20.07
N ALA A 157 4.50 7.59 19.43
CA ALA A 157 4.79 6.19 19.11
C ALA A 157 5.92 6.06 18.09
N VAL A 158 6.13 7.06 17.20
CA VAL A 158 7.26 7.09 16.26
C VAL A 158 8.58 7.18 17.03
N ALA A 159 8.67 8.08 18.02
CA ALA A 159 9.85 8.19 18.87
C ALA A 159 10.10 6.90 19.67
N THR A 160 9.02 6.27 20.15
CA THR A 160 9.09 4.99 20.87
C THR A 160 9.62 3.87 19.98
N ALA A 161 9.12 3.78 18.75
CA ALA A 161 9.56 2.80 17.75
C ALA A 161 11.05 2.95 17.42
N ILE A 162 11.50 4.18 17.16
CA ILE A 162 12.91 4.49 16.88
C ILE A 162 13.79 4.13 18.08
N GLY A 163 13.37 4.52 19.29
CA GLY A 163 14.10 4.24 20.53
C GLY A 163 14.25 2.75 20.80
N LEU A 164 13.18 1.96 20.60
CA LEU A 164 13.23 0.50 20.72
C LEU A 164 14.09 -0.13 19.61
N GLY A 165 13.99 0.36 18.38
CA GLY A 165 14.86 -0.08 17.28
C GLY A 165 16.34 0.07 17.64
N ALA A 166 16.72 1.25 18.13
CA ALA A 166 18.07 1.52 18.59
C ALA A 166 18.48 0.64 19.80
N THR A 167 17.59 0.48 20.79
CA THR A 167 17.86 -0.30 22.01
C THR A 167 18.13 -1.77 21.73
N TYR A 168 17.38 -2.38 20.80
CA TYR A 168 17.48 -3.81 20.48
C TYR A 168 18.36 -4.11 19.26
N GLY A 169 18.88 -3.08 18.59
CA GLY A 169 19.65 -3.22 17.36
C GLY A 169 18.81 -3.75 16.20
N GLN A 170 17.56 -3.29 16.11
CA GLN A 170 16.61 -3.64 15.04
C GLN A 170 16.45 -2.46 14.08
N HIS A 171 16.26 -2.78 12.80
CA HIS A 171 15.80 -1.81 11.81
C HIS A 171 14.28 -1.69 11.92
N VAL A 172 13.77 -0.48 12.14
CA VAL A 172 12.33 -0.20 12.12
C VAL A 172 11.87 0.53 10.87
N HIS A 173 10.69 0.19 10.37
CA HIS A 173 10.01 0.88 9.29
C HIS A 173 8.72 1.52 9.81
N ILE A 174 8.59 2.84 9.69
CA ILE A 174 7.40 3.57 10.14
C ILE A 174 6.40 3.64 8.98
N ALA A 175 5.23 3.04 9.18
CA ALA A 175 4.17 3.02 8.19
C ALA A 175 3.51 4.40 8.03
N HIS A 176 3.02 4.68 6.81
CA HIS A 176 2.13 5.81 6.44
C HIS A 176 2.33 7.09 7.26
N VAL A 177 3.54 7.64 7.26
CA VAL A 177 3.89 8.89 7.96
C VAL A 177 3.02 10.03 7.42
N SER A 178 2.41 10.80 8.32
CA SER A 178 1.32 11.73 7.95
C SER A 178 1.49 13.15 8.46
N ARG A 179 2.41 13.39 9.41
CA ARG A 179 2.60 14.69 10.07
C ARG A 179 3.99 15.27 9.87
N ALA A 180 4.07 16.60 9.91
CA ALA A 180 5.33 17.33 9.81
C ALA A 180 6.34 16.92 10.91
N GLU A 181 5.87 16.77 12.14
CA GLU A 181 6.69 16.38 13.29
C GLU A 181 7.27 14.96 13.17
N GLU A 182 6.50 14.04 12.56
CA GLU A 182 6.91 12.64 12.39
C GLU A 182 8.03 12.55 11.33
N ILE A 183 7.86 13.19 10.18
CA ILE A 183 8.86 13.13 9.10
C ILE A 183 10.15 13.87 9.47
N ALA A 184 10.05 14.99 10.21
CA ALA A 184 11.21 15.70 10.72
C ALA A 184 12.00 14.83 11.70
N LEU A 185 11.31 14.18 12.66
CA LEU A 185 11.94 13.26 13.61
C LEU A 185 12.64 12.09 12.89
N ILE A 186 12.01 11.52 11.86
CA ILE A 186 12.60 10.43 11.08
C ILE A 186 13.83 10.92 10.31
N ALA A 187 13.78 12.12 9.73
CA ALA A 187 14.92 12.72 9.05
C ALA A 187 16.12 12.93 10.01
N ASP A 188 15.85 13.47 11.21
CA ASP A 188 16.86 13.65 12.26
C ASP A 188 17.46 12.31 12.72
N ALA A 189 16.60 11.30 12.92
CA ALA A 189 17.04 9.95 13.30
C ALA A 189 17.94 9.31 12.23
N LYS A 190 17.61 9.47 10.94
CA LYS A 190 18.47 9.02 9.83
C LYS A 190 19.79 9.77 9.79
N ALA A 191 19.77 11.09 9.97
CA ALA A 191 20.99 11.91 10.03
C ALA A 191 21.90 11.52 11.21
N ALA A 192 21.32 11.05 12.32
CA ALA A 192 22.03 10.49 13.47
C ALA A 192 22.52 9.04 13.25
N GLY A 193 22.27 8.44 12.09
CA GLY A 193 22.71 7.08 11.76
C GLY A 193 21.86 5.96 12.35
N LEU A 194 20.65 6.26 12.86
CA LEU A 194 19.74 5.24 13.36
C LEU A 194 19.12 4.43 12.22
N ALA A 195 18.92 3.14 12.45
CA ALA A 195 18.33 2.21 11.49
C ALA A 195 16.80 2.37 11.41
N VAL A 196 16.36 3.47 10.79
CA VAL A 196 14.95 3.77 10.56
C VAL A 196 14.68 4.05 9.08
N THR A 197 13.60 3.49 8.57
CA THR A 197 13.00 3.87 7.28
C THR A 197 11.53 4.21 7.47
N CYS A 198 10.90 4.80 6.47
CA CYS A 198 9.47 5.10 6.50
C CYS A 198 8.83 5.06 5.12
N GLU A 199 7.51 4.98 5.12
CA GLU A 199 6.67 5.15 3.95
C GLU A 199 5.67 6.28 4.15
N VAL A 200 5.21 6.87 3.05
CA VAL A 200 4.11 7.84 3.05
C VAL A 200 3.03 7.34 2.09
N ALA A 201 1.77 7.43 2.51
CA ALA A 201 0.65 7.08 1.65
C ALA A 201 0.20 8.26 0.77
N PRO A 202 -0.28 8.01 -0.46
CA PRO A 202 -0.66 9.10 -1.37
C PRO A 202 -1.77 10.01 -0.82
N HIS A 203 -2.69 9.48 0.00
CA HIS A 203 -3.72 10.32 0.60
C HIS A 203 -3.14 11.37 1.56
N HIS A 204 -1.97 11.14 2.18
CA HIS A 204 -1.27 12.16 2.98
C HIS A 204 -0.44 13.14 2.13
N LEU A 205 -0.18 12.84 0.85
CA LEU A 205 0.51 13.74 -0.09
C LEU A 205 -0.44 14.59 -0.92
N PHE A 206 -1.66 14.13 -1.17
CA PHE A 206 -2.59 14.76 -2.11
C PHE A 206 -3.88 15.27 -1.45
N LEU A 207 -4.22 14.79 -0.26
CA LEU A 207 -5.38 15.24 0.50
C LEU A 207 -4.95 15.80 1.86
N THR A 208 -5.84 16.57 2.46
CA THR A 208 -5.67 17.27 3.74
C THR A 208 -6.99 17.29 4.50
N ALA A 209 -6.97 17.80 5.73
CA ALA A 209 -8.16 18.01 6.53
C ALA A 209 -9.18 18.94 5.83
N ASP A 210 -8.73 19.81 4.92
CA ASP A 210 -9.60 20.73 4.16
C ASP A 210 -10.52 19.97 3.18
N ASP A 211 -10.17 18.73 2.81
CA ASP A 211 -10.95 17.88 1.92
C ASP A 211 -12.05 17.10 2.67
N LEU A 212 -11.98 17.00 4.00
CA LEU A 212 -12.92 16.23 4.83
C LEU A 212 -14.39 16.65 4.66
N PRO A 213 -14.74 17.95 4.57
CA PRO A 213 -16.14 18.35 4.34
C PRO A 213 -16.73 17.80 3.05
N ALA A 214 -15.93 17.66 1.98
CA ALA A 214 -16.37 17.11 0.71
C ALA A 214 -16.39 15.57 0.72
N LEU A 215 -15.40 14.95 1.37
CA LEU A 215 -15.26 13.49 1.43
C LEU A 215 -16.25 12.84 2.40
N GLY A 216 -16.64 13.54 3.46
CA GLY A 216 -17.43 12.96 4.56
C GLY A 216 -16.77 11.70 5.10
N SER A 217 -17.55 10.64 5.26
CA SER A 217 -17.06 9.36 5.77
C SER A 217 -16.05 8.65 4.85
N PHE A 218 -16.02 8.98 3.55
CA PHE A 218 -15.01 8.46 2.61
C PHE A 218 -13.61 9.02 2.86
N GLY A 219 -13.48 10.10 3.64
CA GLY A 219 -12.21 10.64 4.11
C GLY A 219 -11.72 10.05 5.44
N LEU A 220 -12.46 9.10 6.04
CA LEU A 220 -12.04 8.47 7.29
C LEU A 220 -10.95 7.43 7.03
N MET A 221 -9.78 7.66 7.64
CA MET A 221 -8.59 6.82 7.56
C MET A 221 -7.73 6.99 8.83
N ARG A 222 -6.74 6.13 8.98
CA ARG A 222 -5.76 6.13 10.09
C ARG A 222 -4.37 5.88 9.52
N PRO A 223 -3.42 6.84 9.65
CA PRO A 223 -3.55 8.14 10.31
C PRO A 223 -4.54 9.07 9.61
N PRO A 224 -5.27 9.94 10.35
CA PRO A 224 -6.25 10.85 9.76
C PRO A 224 -5.60 11.87 8.82
N LEU A 225 -6.38 12.41 7.88
CA LEU A 225 -5.92 13.53 7.05
C LEU A 225 -5.52 14.71 7.94
N ALA A 226 -4.30 15.20 7.74
CA ALA A 226 -3.68 16.25 8.53
C ALA A 226 -3.78 17.62 7.86
N ARG A 227 -3.18 18.66 8.45
CA ARG A 227 -3.30 20.04 7.92
C ARG A 227 -2.52 20.18 6.61
N PRO A 228 -2.82 21.19 5.76
CA PRO A 228 -2.01 21.47 4.58
C PRO A 228 -0.51 21.61 4.86
N ALA A 229 -0.14 22.21 6.00
CA ALA A 229 1.26 22.32 6.42
C ALA A 229 1.94 20.96 6.68
N ASP A 230 1.18 19.95 7.13
CA ASP A 230 1.69 18.60 7.33
C ASP A 230 1.98 17.93 5.98
N ARG A 231 1.04 18.00 5.03
CA ARG A 231 1.24 17.57 3.64
C ARG A 231 2.46 18.24 3.00
N ASP A 232 2.56 19.56 3.15
CA ASP A 232 3.65 20.34 2.55
C ASP A 232 5.00 19.95 3.16
N ALA A 233 5.05 19.65 4.46
CA ALA A 233 6.25 19.13 5.11
C ALA A 233 6.66 17.75 4.58
N LEU A 234 5.71 16.84 4.31
CA LEU A 234 6.01 15.53 3.70
C LEU A 234 6.64 15.68 2.31
N TRP A 235 6.12 16.62 1.50
CA TRP A 235 6.73 16.93 0.20
C TRP A 235 8.10 17.57 0.33
N ALA A 236 8.28 18.49 1.28
CA ALA A 236 9.58 19.13 1.54
C ALA A 236 10.64 18.14 2.03
N HIS A 237 10.22 17.06 2.72
CA HIS A 237 11.09 16.01 3.23
C HIS A 237 11.01 14.71 2.42
N LEU A 238 10.65 14.77 1.13
CA LEU A 238 10.51 13.58 0.31
C LEU A 238 11.82 12.76 0.23
N ASP A 239 12.98 13.38 0.38
CA ASP A 239 14.27 12.71 0.45
C ASP A 239 14.45 11.82 1.70
N ALA A 240 13.72 12.12 2.78
CA ALA A 240 13.67 11.30 3.98
C ALA A 240 12.65 10.14 3.87
N VAL A 241 11.81 10.10 2.84
CA VAL A 241 10.83 9.01 2.62
C VAL A 241 11.49 7.86 1.85
N ASP A 242 11.30 6.61 2.24
CA ASP A 242 11.90 5.47 1.53
C ASP A 242 10.93 4.80 0.57
N CYS A 243 9.64 4.78 0.92
CA CYS A 243 8.61 4.13 0.14
C CYS A 243 7.38 5.04 -0.05
N ILE A 244 6.75 4.96 -1.21
CA ILE A 244 5.33 5.31 -1.36
C ILE A 244 4.56 3.99 -1.35
N ALA A 245 3.76 3.79 -0.30
CA ALA A 245 2.94 2.59 -0.09
C ALA A 245 1.48 3.01 0.02
N THR A 246 0.56 2.24 -0.53
CA THR A 246 -0.80 2.78 -0.75
C THR A 246 -1.65 2.82 0.50
N ASP A 247 -1.31 1.99 1.48
CA ASP A 247 -2.21 1.61 2.58
C ASP A 247 -3.61 1.30 2.03
N HIS A 248 -3.64 0.50 0.95
CA HIS A 248 -4.90 0.16 0.30
C HIS A 248 -5.77 -0.62 1.28
N ALA A 249 -6.78 0.07 1.81
CA ALA A 249 -7.65 -0.38 2.88
C ALA A 249 -9.12 -0.34 2.41
N PRO A 250 -9.52 -1.26 1.52
CA PRO A 250 -10.83 -1.24 0.88
C PRO A 250 -11.93 -1.57 1.88
N HIS A 251 -13.04 -0.85 1.73
CA HIS A 251 -14.30 -1.03 2.45
C HIS A 251 -15.44 -0.81 1.46
N THR A 252 -16.57 -1.48 1.65
CA THR A 252 -17.70 -1.26 0.75
C THR A 252 -18.28 0.15 0.97
N ARG A 253 -18.92 0.72 -0.05
CA ARG A 253 -19.61 2.01 0.12
C ARG A 253 -20.67 1.97 1.21
N GLU A 254 -21.36 0.83 1.34
CA GLU A 254 -22.35 0.60 2.40
C GLU A 254 -21.72 0.75 3.79
N GLU A 255 -20.55 0.13 4.02
CA GLU A 255 -19.84 0.26 5.29
C GLU A 255 -19.38 1.70 5.55
N LYS A 256 -18.87 2.38 4.51
CA LYS A 256 -18.46 3.79 4.63
C LYS A 256 -19.64 4.73 4.88
N LEU A 257 -20.85 4.39 4.45
CA LEU A 257 -22.05 5.21 4.68
C LEU A 257 -22.85 4.80 5.92
N GLY A 258 -22.50 3.69 6.57
CA GLY A 258 -23.18 3.20 7.76
C GLY A 258 -22.88 4.01 9.03
N ASP A 259 -23.54 3.66 10.13
CA ASP A 259 -23.49 4.40 11.40
C ASP A 259 -22.09 4.45 12.04
N ARG A 260 -21.26 3.44 11.76
CA ARG A 260 -19.90 3.30 12.28
C ARG A 260 -18.93 3.05 11.12
N PRO A 261 -18.64 4.08 10.31
CA PRO A 261 -17.85 3.92 9.11
C PRO A 261 -16.40 3.56 9.46
N PRO A 262 -15.85 2.47 8.89
CA PRO A 262 -14.49 2.05 9.20
C PRO A 262 -13.46 3.00 8.55
N PRO A 263 -12.31 3.24 9.21
CA PRO A 263 -11.21 3.98 8.60
C PRO A 263 -10.54 3.13 7.52
N GLY A 264 -10.13 3.77 6.44
CA GLY A 264 -9.43 3.14 5.32
C GLY A 264 -9.96 3.61 3.97
N VAL A 265 -9.05 3.71 3.01
CA VAL A 265 -9.33 4.10 1.63
C VAL A 265 -8.62 3.17 0.64
N PRO A 266 -9.21 2.86 -0.52
CA PRO A 266 -8.51 2.15 -1.58
C PRO A 266 -7.52 3.08 -2.31
N GLY A 267 -6.29 2.61 -2.55
CA GLY A 267 -5.25 3.40 -3.23
C GLY A 267 -4.49 2.75 -4.40
N LEU A 268 -4.56 1.42 -4.59
CA LEU A 268 -3.76 0.68 -5.59
C LEU A 268 -3.84 1.27 -7.01
N GLU A 269 -5.05 1.59 -7.48
CA GLU A 269 -5.27 2.03 -8.87
C GLU A 269 -5.01 3.53 -9.10
N THR A 270 -4.98 4.34 -8.03
CA THR A 270 -4.87 5.80 -8.12
C THR A 270 -3.49 6.33 -7.80
N THR A 271 -2.66 5.55 -7.12
CA THR A 271 -1.34 5.98 -6.65
C THR A 271 -0.42 6.40 -7.79
N LEU A 272 -0.22 5.55 -8.79
CA LEU A 272 0.68 5.88 -9.89
C LEU A 272 0.18 7.05 -10.75
N PRO A 273 -1.12 7.16 -11.10
CA PRO A 273 -1.68 8.37 -11.72
C PRO A 273 -1.40 9.67 -10.94
N LEU A 274 -1.59 9.67 -9.62
CA LEU A 274 -1.32 10.82 -8.76
C LEU A 274 0.17 11.17 -8.76
N MET A 275 1.04 10.18 -8.53
CA MET A 275 2.49 10.40 -8.47
C MET A 275 3.09 10.84 -9.81
N LEU A 276 2.61 10.30 -10.94
CA LEU A 276 3.00 10.76 -12.29
C LEU A 276 2.52 12.19 -12.58
N THR A 277 1.41 12.61 -11.98
CA THR A 277 0.99 14.02 -12.04
C THR A 277 1.97 14.90 -11.28
N ALA A 278 2.43 14.46 -10.09
CA ALA A 278 3.48 15.17 -9.37
C ALA A 278 4.83 15.18 -10.14
N VAL A 279 5.15 14.15 -10.94
CA VAL A 279 6.30 14.17 -11.87
C VAL A 279 6.10 15.23 -12.96
N HIS A 280 4.91 15.27 -13.56
CA HIS A 280 4.56 16.28 -14.56
C HIS A 280 4.69 17.70 -14.01
N ASP A 281 4.22 17.92 -12.78
CA ASP A 281 4.23 19.22 -12.10
C ASP A 281 5.62 19.60 -11.56
N GLY A 282 6.65 18.76 -11.79
CA GLY A 282 8.03 19.02 -11.37
C GLY A 282 8.27 18.88 -9.85
N ARG A 283 7.37 18.22 -9.12
CA ARG A 283 7.49 18.02 -7.66
C ARG A 283 8.46 16.91 -7.28
N LEU A 284 8.64 15.93 -8.17
CA LEU A 284 9.66 14.88 -8.06
C LEU A 284 10.11 14.43 -9.46
N THR A 285 11.28 13.80 -9.56
CA THR A 285 11.75 13.20 -10.80
C THR A 285 11.17 11.80 -11.01
N LEU A 286 11.19 11.31 -12.25
CA LEU A 286 10.80 9.94 -12.56
C LEU A 286 11.69 8.90 -11.85
N ASP A 287 13.00 9.15 -11.78
CA ASP A 287 13.94 8.28 -11.07
C ASP A 287 13.62 8.23 -9.56
N ARG A 288 13.23 9.35 -8.97
CA ARG A 288 12.82 9.39 -7.56
C ARG A 288 11.52 8.62 -7.34
N LEU A 289 10.56 8.72 -8.25
CA LEU A 289 9.35 7.90 -8.23
C LEU A 289 9.71 6.40 -8.26
N VAL A 290 10.55 5.97 -9.21
CA VAL A 290 11.02 4.58 -9.31
C VAL A 290 11.70 4.11 -8.02
N ALA A 291 12.53 4.97 -7.43
CA ALA A 291 13.18 4.67 -6.15
C ALA A 291 12.17 4.43 -5.04
N LEU A 292 11.12 5.27 -4.96
CA LEU A 292 10.09 5.22 -3.91
C LEU A 292 9.08 4.08 -4.09
N THR A 293 8.81 3.63 -5.31
CA THR A 293 7.72 2.66 -5.58
C THR A 293 8.20 1.31 -6.11
N SER A 294 9.49 1.12 -6.35
CA SER A 294 10.02 -0.14 -6.88
C SER A 294 11.33 -0.53 -6.22
N THR A 295 12.44 0.16 -6.50
CA THR A 295 13.78 -0.35 -6.14
C THR A 295 14.06 -0.30 -4.64
N THR A 296 13.68 0.77 -3.94
CA THR A 296 13.85 0.86 -2.47
C THR A 296 12.93 -0.10 -1.73
N PRO A 297 11.60 -0.13 -2.01
CA PRO A 297 10.71 -1.11 -1.38
C PRO A 297 11.16 -2.56 -1.61
N ALA A 298 11.56 -2.91 -2.85
CA ALA A 298 12.06 -4.24 -3.18
C ALA A 298 13.27 -4.64 -2.33
N ARG A 299 14.25 -3.73 -2.22
CA ARG A 299 15.46 -3.93 -1.41
C ARG A 299 15.16 -4.04 0.08
N LEU A 300 14.32 -3.15 0.62
CA LEU A 300 14.02 -3.12 2.05
C LEU A 300 13.29 -4.36 2.54
N PHE A 301 12.41 -4.93 1.71
CA PHE A 301 11.57 -6.06 2.07
C PHE A 301 11.99 -7.39 1.43
N GLY A 302 13.10 -7.41 0.66
CA GLY A 302 13.58 -8.61 -0.01
C GLY A 302 12.60 -9.15 -1.06
N VAL A 303 11.86 -8.28 -1.74
CA VAL A 303 10.89 -8.65 -2.78
C VAL A 303 11.63 -8.77 -4.12
N PRO A 304 11.53 -9.91 -4.83
CA PRO A 304 12.14 -10.05 -6.16
C PRO A 304 11.49 -9.12 -7.19
N THR A 305 12.30 -8.43 -7.98
CA THR A 305 11.86 -7.61 -9.11
C THR A 305 12.52 -8.12 -10.41
N PRO A 306 11.95 -9.13 -11.08
CA PRO A 306 12.49 -9.63 -12.34
C PRO A 306 12.54 -8.52 -13.39
N ASP A 307 13.61 -8.47 -14.19
CA ASP A 307 13.77 -7.46 -15.23
C ASP A 307 12.64 -7.50 -16.27
N GLU A 308 12.03 -8.67 -16.48
CA GLU A 308 10.91 -8.86 -17.40
C GLU A 308 9.56 -8.39 -16.82
N SER A 309 9.54 -7.90 -15.58
CA SER A 309 8.38 -7.26 -14.98
C SER A 309 8.48 -5.74 -15.12
N ARG A 310 7.63 -5.15 -15.97
CA ARG A 310 7.72 -3.74 -16.38
C ARG A 310 6.34 -3.09 -16.43
N VAL A 311 6.31 -1.77 -16.30
CA VAL A 311 5.10 -0.95 -16.41
C VAL A 311 5.31 0.11 -17.46
N GLU A 312 4.45 0.14 -18.47
CA GLU A 312 4.41 1.24 -19.44
C GLU A 312 3.42 2.29 -18.97
N VAL A 313 3.88 3.53 -18.88
CA VAL A 313 3.08 4.67 -18.42
C VAL A 313 3.09 5.81 -19.44
N GLU A 314 2.02 6.58 -19.45
CA GLU A 314 1.88 7.83 -20.21
C GLU A 314 1.78 9.01 -19.26
N ILE A 315 2.49 10.10 -19.56
CA ILE A 315 2.29 11.41 -18.96
C ILE A 315 1.85 12.36 -20.09
N GLY A 316 0.72 13.06 -19.93
CA GLY A 316 0.19 13.86 -21.03
C GLY A 316 -1.03 14.72 -20.67
N PRO A 317 -2.05 14.77 -21.54
CA PRO A 317 -3.27 15.53 -21.31
C PRO A 317 -3.94 15.19 -19.98
N ALA A 318 -4.56 16.20 -19.38
CA ALA A 318 -5.29 16.05 -18.14
C ALA A 318 -6.55 15.18 -18.35
N TRP A 319 -6.82 14.32 -17.36
CA TRP A 319 -8.02 13.52 -17.25
C TRP A 319 -8.49 13.45 -15.79
N VAL A 320 -9.75 13.07 -15.59
CA VAL A 320 -10.38 13.06 -14.26
C VAL A 320 -10.48 11.63 -13.75
N LEU A 321 -10.05 11.40 -12.51
CA LEU A 321 -10.21 10.10 -11.85
C LEU A 321 -11.71 9.77 -11.71
N PRO A 322 -12.16 8.57 -12.15
CA PRO A 322 -13.57 8.24 -12.20
C PRO A 322 -14.15 8.02 -10.81
N GLU A 323 -15.46 8.13 -10.67
CA GLU A 323 -16.13 7.78 -9.40
C GLU A 323 -16.19 6.27 -9.15
N ARG A 324 -16.18 5.47 -10.24
CA ARG A 324 -16.41 4.01 -10.26
C ARG A 324 -15.70 3.36 -11.46
N GLY A 325 -15.80 2.03 -11.52
CA GLY A 325 -15.19 1.21 -12.57
C GLY A 325 -13.78 0.75 -12.21
N TYR A 326 -13.48 0.72 -10.92
CA TYR A 326 -12.23 0.20 -10.37
C TYR A 326 -12.24 -1.32 -10.29
N HIS A 327 -11.06 -1.94 -10.30
CA HIS A 327 -10.89 -3.38 -10.11
C HIS A 327 -11.01 -3.79 -8.64
N THR A 328 -10.68 -2.88 -7.71
CA THR A 328 -10.98 -3.08 -6.28
C THR A 328 -12.48 -3.25 -6.07
N ARG A 329 -12.88 -4.21 -5.23
CA ARG A 329 -14.30 -4.41 -4.87
C ARG A 329 -14.91 -3.24 -4.12
N ALA A 330 -14.09 -2.36 -3.56
CA ALA A 330 -14.57 -1.12 -2.98
C ALA A 330 -15.39 -0.32 -4.02
N ASP A 331 -14.92 -0.25 -5.27
CA ASP A 331 -15.53 0.52 -6.36
C ASP A 331 -15.83 1.99 -5.98
N TRP A 332 -14.86 2.62 -5.33
CA TRP A 332 -14.82 4.06 -5.05
C TRP A 332 -13.38 4.49 -4.80
N SER A 333 -13.12 5.80 -4.80
CA SER A 333 -11.82 6.37 -4.44
C SER A 333 -12.01 7.70 -3.71
N PRO A 334 -11.18 8.03 -2.69
CA PRO A 334 -11.20 9.37 -2.11
C PRO A 334 -10.64 10.43 -3.08
N PHE A 335 -10.03 10.01 -4.19
CA PHE A 335 -9.47 10.89 -5.21
C PHE A 335 -10.41 11.07 -6.42
N ALA A 336 -11.62 10.51 -6.38
CA ALA A 336 -12.59 10.66 -7.46
C ALA A 336 -12.86 12.14 -7.76
N GLY A 337 -12.87 12.51 -9.04
CA GLY A 337 -13.02 13.91 -9.48
C GLY A 337 -11.72 14.71 -9.53
N MET A 338 -10.61 14.22 -8.98
CA MET A 338 -9.32 14.89 -9.11
C MET A 338 -8.79 14.80 -10.55
N THR A 339 -8.18 15.90 -11.00
CA THR A 339 -7.50 15.95 -12.30
C THR A 339 -6.09 15.41 -12.19
N VAL A 340 -5.74 14.46 -13.04
CA VAL A 340 -4.44 13.79 -13.11
C VAL A 340 -3.91 13.81 -14.56
N ARG A 341 -2.61 13.58 -14.71
CA ARG A 341 -1.91 13.59 -16.01
C ARG A 341 -1.13 12.32 -16.32
N GLY A 342 -1.02 11.42 -15.36
CA GLY A 342 -0.39 10.11 -15.52
C GLY A 342 -1.39 8.99 -15.76
N ARG A 343 -0.98 7.97 -16.51
CA ARG A 343 -1.80 6.77 -16.74
C ARG A 343 -0.93 5.52 -16.90
N VAL A 344 -1.39 4.40 -16.34
CA VAL A 344 -0.86 3.06 -16.64
C VAL A 344 -1.45 2.57 -17.96
N ARG A 345 -0.58 2.16 -18.87
CA ARG A 345 -0.96 1.58 -20.18
C ARG A 345 -0.90 0.08 -20.15
N THR A 346 0.24 -0.45 -19.73
CA THR A 346 0.54 -1.87 -19.78
C THR A 346 1.27 -2.26 -18.50
N THR A 347 0.90 -3.39 -17.90
CA THR A 347 1.68 -4.03 -16.85
C THR A 347 2.07 -5.41 -17.34
N THR A 348 3.37 -5.69 -17.28
CA THR A 348 3.97 -6.97 -17.66
C THR A 348 4.55 -7.61 -16.41
N LEU A 349 4.25 -8.89 -16.18
CA LEU A 349 4.76 -9.69 -15.06
C LEU A 349 5.49 -10.91 -15.63
N ARG A 350 6.81 -10.98 -15.42
CA ARG A 350 7.68 -12.06 -15.96
C ARG A 350 7.45 -12.28 -17.47
N GLY A 351 7.49 -11.20 -18.25
CA GLY A 351 7.36 -11.22 -19.70
C GLY A 351 5.94 -11.42 -20.25
N ALA A 352 4.94 -11.64 -19.39
CA ALA A 352 3.54 -11.74 -19.80
C ALA A 352 2.79 -10.43 -19.57
N GLU A 353 2.09 -9.93 -20.58
CA GLU A 353 1.16 -8.81 -20.42
C GLU A 353 -0.01 -9.25 -19.54
N VAL A 354 -0.15 -8.63 -18.37
CA VAL A 354 -1.16 -8.97 -17.37
C VAL A 354 -2.22 -7.88 -17.22
N PHE A 355 -1.96 -6.68 -17.72
CA PHE A 355 -2.92 -5.58 -17.80
C PHE A 355 -2.65 -4.75 -19.05
N ARG A 356 -3.72 -4.31 -19.72
CA ARG A 356 -3.65 -3.33 -20.81
C ARG A 356 -4.90 -2.46 -20.84
N ASP A 357 -4.70 -1.15 -20.80
CA ASP A 357 -5.72 -0.13 -21.07
C ASP A 357 -7.04 -0.32 -20.32
N GLY A 358 -6.95 -0.58 -19.01
CA GLY A 358 -8.10 -0.73 -18.12
C GLY A 358 -8.59 -2.18 -17.98
N GLU A 359 -8.08 -3.11 -18.78
CA GLU A 359 -8.48 -4.51 -18.74
C GLU A 359 -7.33 -5.39 -18.20
N VAL A 360 -7.65 -6.22 -17.22
CA VAL A 360 -6.76 -7.30 -16.78
C VAL A 360 -6.78 -8.41 -17.84
N ARG A 361 -5.60 -8.82 -18.30
CA ARG A 361 -5.41 -9.71 -19.45
C ARG A 361 -4.98 -11.14 -19.08
N THR A 362 -4.88 -11.46 -17.80
CA THR A 362 -4.50 -12.80 -17.34
C THR A 362 -5.75 -13.69 -17.22
N ALA A 363 -5.72 -14.85 -17.89
CA ALA A 363 -6.74 -15.88 -17.73
C ALA A 363 -6.46 -16.81 -16.54
N GLU A 364 -5.20 -16.84 -16.07
CA GLU A 364 -4.74 -17.71 -14.97
C GLU A 364 -3.92 -16.89 -13.95
N PRO A 365 -3.98 -17.26 -12.66
CA PRO A 365 -3.11 -16.70 -11.63
C PRO A 365 -1.64 -16.81 -12.01
N ARG A 366 -0.93 -15.68 -12.02
CA ARG A 366 0.51 -15.63 -12.28
C ARG A 366 1.33 -15.31 -11.05
N GLY A 367 0.70 -14.79 -10.01
CA GLY A 367 1.35 -14.39 -8.77
C GLY A 367 1.97 -15.55 -8.01
N ARG A 368 3.07 -15.26 -7.32
CA ARG A 368 3.70 -16.17 -6.37
C ARG A 368 3.48 -15.65 -4.96
N VAL A 369 3.20 -16.55 -4.03
CA VAL A 369 3.23 -16.23 -2.60
C VAL A 369 4.69 -16.23 -2.15
N LEU A 370 5.21 -15.05 -1.89
CA LEU A 370 6.61 -14.80 -1.57
C LEU A 370 6.95 -15.24 -0.14
N PHE A 371 8.25 -15.44 0.11
CA PHE A 371 8.82 -15.92 1.39
C PHE A 371 8.32 -17.34 1.73
N GLY A 372 8.96 -18.13 2.59
CA GLY A 372 8.39 -19.45 2.98
C GLY A 372 8.38 -20.59 1.93
N GLY A 373 9.47 -20.79 1.20
CA GLY A 373 9.86 -22.09 0.64
C GLY A 373 10.97 -22.70 1.51
N ALA A 374 11.15 -24.03 1.50
CA ALA A 374 12.35 -24.61 2.09
C ALA A 374 13.58 -23.93 1.46
N ALA A 375 14.52 -23.47 2.28
CA ALA A 375 15.88 -23.33 1.80
C ALA A 375 16.35 -24.75 1.44
N GLY A 376 16.30 -25.07 0.15
CA GLY A 376 16.62 -26.38 -0.41
C GLY A 376 17.10 -26.19 -1.84
#